data_AF-A0A8S0FSJ7-F1
#
_entry.id   AF-A0A8S0FSJ7-F1
#
_cell.length_a   1.000
_cell.length_b   1.000
_cell.length_c   1.000
_cell.angle_alpha   90.00
_cell.angle_beta   90.00
_cell.angle_gamma   90.00
#
_symmetry.space_group_name_H-M   'P 1'
#
loop_
_entity.id
_entity.type
_entity.pdbx_description
1 polymer ?
#
loop_
_entity_poly.entity_id
_entity_poly.type
_entity_poly.pdbx_seq_one_letter_code
_entity_poly.pdbx_strand_id
1 'polypeptide(L)'
;MNNYSPMKERYRMEQITKPHCGARLDRLPDCRWHSSMFAIVAFGLLVCWSNAVGGLILAQLKALGWTDNSTTATFSAITTAGMFLGALVGGIIGDKTGRRNAFILYEAIHIASMVVGAFSPNMDFLIACRFVMGVGLGALLVTLFAGFTEYMPGRNRGTWSSRVSFIGNWS
;
A
#
# COMPACT_ATOMS: atom_id res chain seq x y z
N MET A 1 60.51 29.91 -9.92
CA MET A 1 59.48 29.36 -10.83
C MET A 1 58.62 28.37 -10.05
N ASN A 2 57.51 28.87 -9.50
CA ASN A 2 56.59 28.08 -8.67
C ASN A 2 55.51 27.50 -9.60
N ASN A 3 55.62 26.20 -9.90
CA ASN A 3 54.78 25.52 -10.90
C ASN A 3 53.43 25.14 -10.26
N TYR A 4 52.51 26.09 -10.19
CA TYR A 4 51.11 25.81 -9.84
C TYR A 4 50.43 25.14 -11.04
N SER A 5 50.25 23.81 -10.95
CA SER A 5 49.49 23.02 -11.93
C SER A 5 47.98 23.20 -11.71
N PRO A 6 47.24 23.87 -12.62
CA PRO A 6 45.79 24.10 -12.49
C PRO A 6 44.94 22.84 -12.71
N MET A 7 45.57 21.70 -12.97
CA MET A 7 44.90 20.44 -13.30
C MET A 7 44.45 19.67 -12.05
N LYS A 8 45.17 19.78 -10.93
CA LYS A 8 44.81 19.11 -9.66
C LYS A 8 43.57 19.69 -8.99
N GLU A 9 43.28 20.98 -9.19
CA GLU A 9 42.10 21.65 -8.67
C GLU A 9 40.82 21.19 -9.41
N ARG A 10 40.90 20.97 -10.74
CA ARG A 10 39.75 20.53 -11.54
C ARG A 10 39.29 19.12 -11.22
N TYR A 11 40.22 18.19 -10.96
CA TYR A 11 39.86 16.83 -10.52
C TYR A 11 39.21 16.79 -9.13
N ARG A 12 39.54 17.75 -8.25
CA ARG A 12 38.94 17.85 -6.91
C ARG A 12 37.50 18.38 -6.96
N MET A 13 37.17 19.23 -7.92
CA MET A 13 35.83 19.80 -8.10
C MET A 13 34.85 18.86 -8.82
N GLU A 14 35.35 17.87 -9.57
CA GLU A 14 34.53 16.88 -10.28
C GLU A 14 34.10 15.68 -9.39
N GLN A 15 34.72 15.52 -8.22
CA GLN A 15 34.39 14.50 -7.22
C GLN A 15 33.42 14.99 -6.14
N ILE A 16 32.58 15.99 -6.43
CA ILE A 16 31.36 16.21 -5.64
C ILE A 16 30.37 15.12 -6.08
N THR A 17 30.67 13.86 -5.75
CA THR A 17 29.72 12.77 -5.81
C THR A 17 28.50 13.22 -5.02
N LYS A 18 27.36 13.39 -5.69
CA LYS A 18 26.09 13.72 -5.05
C LYS A 18 25.99 12.85 -3.80
N PRO A 19 25.81 13.42 -2.59
CA PRO A 19 25.81 12.60 -1.37
C PRO A 19 24.82 11.46 -1.58
N HIS A 20 25.30 10.21 -1.56
CA HIS A 20 24.47 9.03 -1.73
C HIS A 20 23.53 8.92 -0.53
N CYS A 21 22.38 9.57 -0.63
CA CYS A 21 21.34 9.62 0.40
C CYS A 21 20.91 8.20 0.80
N GLY A 22 20.80 7.28 -0.16
CA GLY A 22 20.49 5.87 0.09
C GLY A 22 21.52 5.18 0.99
N ALA A 23 22.82 5.41 0.75
CA ALA A 23 23.88 4.81 1.57
C ALA A 23 23.97 5.41 2.98
N ARG A 24 23.42 6.60 3.23
CA ARG A 24 23.25 7.13 4.60
C ARG A 24 21.99 6.59 5.26
N LEU A 25 20.90 6.44 4.51
CA LEU A 25 19.64 5.85 5.00
C LEU A 25 19.87 4.41 5.50
N ASP A 26 20.62 3.60 4.73
CA ASP A 26 20.97 2.22 5.08
C ASP A 26 21.87 2.08 6.31
N ARG A 27 22.53 3.16 6.73
CA ARG A 27 23.43 3.18 7.90
C ARG A 27 22.73 3.65 9.17
N LEU A 28 21.50 4.15 9.09
CA LEU A 28 20.79 4.56 10.29
C LEU A 28 20.42 3.32 11.12
N PRO A 29 20.69 3.32 12.43
CA PRO A 29 20.19 2.28 13.33
C PRO A 29 18.66 2.24 13.31
N ASP A 30 18.08 1.08 13.65
CA ASP A 30 16.63 0.85 13.65
C ASP A 30 15.92 1.83 14.61
N CYS A 31 15.51 3.00 14.10
CA CYS A 31 14.78 4.00 14.88
C CYS A 31 13.29 3.66 15.00
N ARG A 32 12.62 4.23 16.02
CA ARG A 32 11.16 4.11 16.26
C ARG A 32 10.30 4.48 15.03
N TRP A 33 10.84 5.27 14.11
CA TRP A 33 10.20 5.63 12.85
C TRP A 33 9.99 4.43 11.91
N HIS A 34 10.96 3.52 11.79
CA HIS A 34 10.81 2.28 11.00
C HIS A 34 9.73 1.39 11.59
N SER A 35 9.66 1.29 12.93
CA SER A 35 8.61 0.55 13.61
C SER A 35 7.23 1.22 13.45
N SER A 36 7.16 2.55 13.36
CA SER A 36 5.90 3.26 13.09
C SER A 36 5.42 3.06 11.65
N MET A 37 6.34 3.05 10.67
CA MET A 37 6.01 2.74 9.29
C MET A 37 5.56 1.28 9.15
N PHE A 38 6.25 0.36 9.81
CA PHE A 38 5.85 -1.03 9.91
C PHE A 38 4.46 -1.20 10.53
N ALA A 39 4.14 -0.47 11.60
CA ALA A 39 2.81 -0.54 12.22
C ALA A 39 1.69 -0.08 11.27
N ILE A 40 1.92 0.98 10.48
CA ILE A 40 0.95 1.45 9.47
C ILE A 40 0.75 0.39 8.38
N VAL A 41 1.84 -0.20 7.88
CA VAL A 41 1.80 -1.26 6.85
C VAL A 41 1.11 -2.52 7.39
N ALA A 42 1.43 -2.92 8.63
CA ALA A 42 0.81 -4.05 9.30
C ALA A 42 -0.69 -3.85 9.50
N PHE A 43 -1.11 -2.65 9.90
CA PHE A 43 -2.52 -2.30 10.01
C PHE A 43 -3.23 -2.39 8.65
N GLY A 44 -2.62 -1.82 7.59
CA GLY A 44 -3.19 -1.90 6.24
C GLY A 44 -3.32 -3.31 5.70
N LEU A 45 -2.36 -4.20 6.02
CA LEU A 45 -2.46 -5.61 5.67
C LEU A 45 -3.57 -6.34 6.44
N LEU A 46 -3.74 -6.02 7.72
CA LEU A 46 -4.82 -6.59 8.52
C LEU A 46 -6.20 -6.16 7.97
N VAL A 47 -6.32 -4.91 7.55
CA VAL A 47 -7.56 -4.40 6.94
C VAL A 47 -7.78 -4.99 5.54
N CYS A 48 -6.71 -5.22 4.74
CA CYS A 48 -6.79 -5.92 3.45
C CYS A 48 -7.46 -7.31 3.56
N TRP A 49 -7.32 -7.97 4.72
CA TRP A 49 -7.95 -9.27 4.95
C TRP A 49 -9.48 -9.23 4.87
N SER A 50 -10.09 -8.05 5.04
CA SER A 50 -11.53 -7.85 4.83
C SER A 50 -12.01 -8.28 3.44
N ASN A 51 -11.14 -8.29 2.43
CA ASN A 51 -11.47 -8.77 1.10
C ASN A 51 -11.81 -10.27 1.10
N ALA A 52 -11.14 -11.07 1.94
CA ALA A 52 -11.44 -12.49 2.13
C ALA A 52 -12.81 -12.69 2.79
N VAL A 53 -13.16 -11.83 3.75
CA VAL A 53 -14.48 -11.80 4.39
C VAL A 53 -15.59 -11.52 3.35
N GLY A 54 -15.28 -10.85 2.24
CA GLY A 54 -16.20 -10.65 1.13
C GLY A 54 -16.84 -11.93 0.59
N GLY A 55 -16.09 -13.03 0.54
CA GLY A 55 -16.61 -14.34 0.13
C GLY A 55 -17.60 -14.94 1.15
N LEU A 56 -17.30 -14.79 2.44
CA LEU A 56 -18.18 -15.24 3.53
C LEU A 56 -19.50 -14.44 3.56
N ILE A 57 -19.41 -13.13 3.35
CA ILE A 57 -20.60 -12.25 3.25
C ILE A 57 -21.48 -12.71 2.10
N LEU A 58 -20.89 -13.04 0.95
CA LEU A 58 -21.63 -13.48 -0.22
C LEU A 58 -22.34 -14.82 0.00
N ALA A 59 -21.69 -15.76 0.69
CA ALA A 59 -22.32 -17.02 1.10
C ALA A 59 -23.54 -16.78 2.01
N GLN A 60 -23.42 -15.86 2.97
CA GLN A 60 -24.52 -15.50 3.88
C GLN A 60 -25.65 -14.77 3.16
N LEU A 61 -25.33 -13.83 2.26
CA LEU A 61 -26.33 -13.10 1.48
C LEU A 61 -27.10 -14.02 0.53
N LYS A 62 -26.44 -15.06 -0.02
CA LYS A 62 -27.10 -16.11 -0.79
C LYS A 62 -28.08 -16.91 0.06
N ALA A 63 -27.72 -17.25 1.30
CA ALA A 63 -28.62 -17.94 2.24
C ALA A 63 -29.84 -17.08 2.63
N LEU A 64 -29.69 -15.76 2.70
CA LEU A 64 -30.77 -14.80 2.95
C LEU A 64 -31.66 -14.54 1.72
N GLY A 65 -31.33 -15.10 0.56
CA GLY A 65 -32.07 -14.89 -0.69
C GLY A 65 -31.83 -13.51 -1.34
N TRP A 66 -30.82 -12.77 -0.90
CA TRP A 66 -30.48 -11.44 -1.45
C TRP A 66 -29.73 -11.52 -2.79
N THR A 67 -29.18 -12.68 -3.14
CA THR A 67 -28.26 -12.83 -4.28
C THR A 67 -28.57 -14.06 -5.12
N ASP A 68 -28.52 -13.89 -6.44
CA ASP A 68 -28.44 -14.96 -7.43
C ASP A 68 -26.99 -15.16 -7.93
N ASN A 69 -26.72 -16.26 -8.64
CA ASN A 69 -25.43 -16.55 -9.26
C ASN A 69 -24.92 -15.40 -10.15
N SER A 70 -25.83 -14.71 -10.85
CA SER A 70 -25.53 -13.52 -11.66
C SER A 70 -24.99 -12.36 -10.81
N THR A 71 -25.76 -11.94 -9.79
CA THR A 71 -25.38 -10.85 -8.87
C THR A 71 -24.11 -11.15 -8.07
N THR A 72 -23.88 -12.42 -7.73
CA THR A 72 -22.68 -12.94 -7.07
C THR A 72 -21.44 -12.72 -7.94
N ALA A 73 -21.54 -13.04 -9.24
CA ALA A 73 -20.47 -12.78 -10.19
C ALA A 73 -20.21 -11.28 -10.35
N THR A 74 -21.27 -10.46 -10.46
CA THR A 74 -21.17 -9.01 -10.57
C THR A 74 -20.46 -8.39 -9.36
N PHE A 75 -20.78 -8.83 -8.15
CA PHE A 75 -20.14 -8.36 -6.91
C PHE A 75 -18.62 -8.58 -6.91
N SER A 76 -18.17 -9.79 -7.29
CA SER A 76 -16.74 -10.11 -7.37
C SER A 76 -16.05 -9.37 -8.52
N ALA A 77 -16.69 -9.31 -9.69
CA ALA A 77 -16.16 -8.64 -10.87
C ALA A 77 -15.97 -7.13 -10.65
N ILE A 78 -16.96 -6.45 -10.05
CA ILE A 78 -16.89 -5.01 -9.75
C ILE A 78 -15.84 -4.71 -8.68
N THR A 79 -15.71 -5.56 -7.65
CA THR A 79 -14.64 -5.43 -6.65
C THR A 79 -13.26 -5.50 -7.31
N THR A 80 -13.07 -6.49 -8.19
CA THR A 80 -11.81 -6.70 -8.93
C THR A 80 -11.55 -5.55 -9.91
N ALA A 81 -12.57 -5.06 -10.61
CA ALA A 81 -12.47 -3.91 -11.50
C ALA A 81 -12.09 -2.63 -10.74
N GLY A 82 -12.67 -2.43 -9.55
CA GLY A 82 -12.30 -1.35 -8.64
C GLY A 82 -10.83 -1.45 -8.23
N MET A 83 -10.38 -2.64 -7.81
CA MET A 83 -8.97 -2.89 -7.47
C MET A 83 -8.02 -2.60 -8.64
N PHE A 84 -8.40 -3.01 -9.86
CA PHE A 84 -7.61 -2.73 -11.05
C PHE A 84 -7.47 -1.22 -11.29
N LEU A 85 -8.57 -0.47 -11.25
CA LEU A 85 -8.54 0.99 -11.40
C LEU A 85 -7.75 1.68 -10.28
N GLY A 86 -7.94 1.23 -9.03
CA GLY A 86 -7.19 1.70 -7.88
C GLY A 86 -5.68 1.48 -8.04
N ALA A 87 -5.27 0.31 -8.54
CA ALA A 87 -3.87 -0.01 -8.76
C ALA A 87 -3.22 0.90 -9.83
N LEU A 88 -3.94 1.21 -10.92
CA LEU A 88 -3.44 2.09 -11.98
C LEU A 88 -3.20 3.53 -11.48
N VAL A 89 -4.13 4.06 -10.69
CA VAL A 89 -4.09 5.46 -10.25
C VAL A 89 -3.30 5.64 -8.94
N GLY A 90 -3.29 4.61 -8.09
CA GLY A 90 -2.76 4.66 -6.74
C GLY A 90 -1.26 4.96 -6.67
N GLY A 91 -0.48 4.44 -7.62
CA GLY A 91 0.95 4.76 -7.71
C GLY A 91 1.21 6.25 -7.98
N ILE A 92 0.48 6.82 -8.95
CA ILE A 92 0.66 8.22 -9.37
C ILE A 92 0.31 9.19 -8.23
N ILE A 93 -0.82 8.95 -7.55
CA ILE A 93 -1.25 9.77 -6.42
C ILE A 93 -0.32 9.54 -5.21
N GLY A 94 0.16 8.31 -5.03
CA GLY A 94 1.09 7.92 -3.97
C GLY A 94 2.42 8.65 -4.07
N ASP A 95 2.93 8.78 -5.28
CA ASP A 95 4.21 9.45 -5.55
C ASP A 95 4.11 10.97 -5.39
N LYS A 96 2.94 11.56 -5.67
CA LYS A 96 2.71 13.02 -5.54
C LYS A 96 2.41 13.47 -4.10
N THR A 97 1.62 12.70 -3.36
CA THR A 97 1.15 13.08 -2.02
C THR A 97 2.14 12.68 -0.91
N GLY A 98 3.14 11.86 -1.29
CA GLY A 98 4.06 11.21 -0.37
C GLY A 98 3.49 9.90 0.14
N ARG A 99 4.34 8.86 0.18
CA ARG A 99 3.93 7.48 0.45
C ARG A 99 3.10 7.34 1.72
N ARG A 100 3.59 7.86 2.86
CA ARG A 100 2.91 7.75 4.16
C ARG A 100 1.50 8.33 4.15
N ASN A 101 1.30 9.50 3.54
CA ASN A 101 -0.01 10.15 3.51
C ASN A 101 -0.95 9.44 2.54
N ALA A 102 -0.41 8.94 1.43
CA ALA A 102 -1.17 8.15 0.47
C ALA A 102 -1.68 6.84 1.08
N PHE A 103 -0.85 6.13 1.86
CA PHE A 103 -1.30 4.97 2.64
C PHE A 103 -2.51 5.30 3.50
N ILE A 104 -2.39 6.31 4.36
CA ILE A 104 -3.46 6.69 5.28
C ILE A 104 -4.73 7.08 4.53
N LEU A 105 -4.60 7.75 3.38
CA LEU A 105 -5.73 8.12 2.54
C LEU A 105 -6.45 6.89 1.96
N TYR A 106 -5.73 5.97 1.32
CA TYR A 106 -6.34 4.77 0.72
C TYR A 106 -6.96 3.86 1.78
N GLU A 107 -6.27 3.72 2.91
CA GLU A 107 -6.75 3.00 4.09
C GLU A 107 -8.07 3.60 4.60
N ALA A 108 -8.13 4.92 4.74
CA ALA A 108 -9.33 5.61 5.20
C ALA A 108 -10.49 5.45 4.22
N ILE A 109 -10.25 5.55 2.90
CA ILE A 109 -11.28 5.32 1.88
C ILE A 109 -11.81 3.89 1.96
N HIS A 110 -10.92 2.92 2.13
CA HIS A 110 -11.29 1.51 2.23
C HIS A 110 -12.16 1.24 3.47
N ILE A 111 -11.71 1.68 4.66
CA ILE A 111 -12.44 1.51 5.92
C ILE A 111 -13.79 2.25 5.89
N ALA A 112 -13.82 3.49 5.39
CA ALA A 112 -15.05 4.25 5.28
C ALA A 112 -16.06 3.54 4.36
N SER A 113 -15.61 3.01 3.22
CA SER A 113 -16.46 2.26 2.29
C SER A 113 -17.02 0.98 2.92
N MET A 114 -16.25 0.29 3.76
CA MET A 114 -16.72 -0.86 4.51
C MET A 114 -17.79 -0.49 5.53
N VAL A 115 -17.57 0.58 6.30
CA VAL A 115 -18.53 1.06 7.30
C VAL A 115 -19.83 1.47 6.61
N VAL A 116 -19.76 2.21 5.50
CA VAL A 116 -20.95 2.58 4.70
C VAL A 116 -21.63 1.33 4.13
N GLY A 117 -20.85 0.36 3.64
CA GLY A 117 -21.37 -0.90 3.12
C GLY A 117 -22.07 -1.76 4.19
N ALA A 118 -21.71 -1.63 5.47
CA ALA A 118 -22.38 -2.35 6.56
C ALA A 118 -23.83 -1.88 6.76
N PHE A 119 -24.16 -0.64 6.37
CA PHE A 119 -25.51 -0.10 6.41
C PHE A 119 -26.25 -0.22 5.07
N SER A 120 -25.79 -1.10 4.16
CA SER A 120 -26.40 -1.21 2.82
C SER A 120 -27.85 -1.69 2.91
N PRO A 121 -28.82 -0.97 2.30
CA PRO A 121 -30.21 -1.40 2.28
C PRO A 121 -30.49 -2.47 1.22
N ASN A 122 -29.72 -2.47 0.12
CA ASN A 122 -29.93 -3.32 -1.05
C ASN A 122 -28.58 -3.83 -1.61
N MET A 123 -28.64 -4.90 -2.40
CA MET A 123 -27.46 -5.52 -3.04
C MET A 123 -26.73 -4.57 -4.00
N ASP A 124 -27.45 -3.76 -4.77
CA ASP A 124 -26.83 -2.81 -5.72
C ASP A 124 -26.00 -1.73 -5.00
N PHE A 125 -26.51 -1.24 -3.86
CA PHE A 125 -25.79 -0.29 -3.02
C PHE A 125 -24.53 -0.95 -2.45
N LEU A 126 -24.65 -2.19 -1.98
CA LEU A 126 -23.49 -2.95 -1.49
C LEU A 126 -22.44 -3.13 -2.60
N ILE A 127 -22.84 -3.47 -3.82
CA ILE A 127 -21.95 -3.60 -4.98
C ILE A 127 -21.24 -2.28 -5.28
N ALA A 128 -21.94 -1.14 -5.22
CA ALA A 128 -21.33 0.17 -5.39
C ALA A 128 -20.30 0.47 -4.28
N CYS A 129 -20.62 0.18 -3.02
CA CYS A 129 -19.65 0.29 -1.93
C CYS A 129 -18.43 -0.62 -2.15
N ARG A 130 -18.62 -1.81 -2.71
CA ARG A 130 -17.51 -2.72 -3.05
C ARG A 130 -16.61 -2.21 -4.15
N PHE A 131 -17.15 -1.49 -5.12
CA PHE A 131 -16.32 -0.82 -6.11
C PHE A 131 -15.36 0.17 -5.44
N VAL A 132 -15.89 1.05 -4.58
CA VAL A 132 -15.07 2.07 -3.90
C VAL A 132 -14.06 1.43 -2.93
N MET A 133 -14.50 0.41 -2.19
CA MET A 133 -13.64 -0.40 -1.33
C MET A 133 -12.50 -1.05 -2.13
N GLY A 134 -12.81 -1.60 -3.30
CA GLY A 134 -11.86 -2.20 -4.23
C GLY A 134 -10.85 -1.17 -4.75
N VAL A 135 -11.29 0.03 -5.13
CA VAL A 135 -10.39 1.13 -5.53
C VAL A 135 -9.40 1.48 -4.43
N GLY A 136 -9.87 1.64 -3.19
CA GLY A 136 -9.00 1.88 -2.03
C GLY A 136 -7.99 0.74 -1.82
N LEU A 137 -8.46 -0.50 -1.89
CA LEU A 137 -7.63 -1.69 -1.71
C LEU A 137 -6.54 -1.83 -2.79
N GLY A 138 -6.90 -1.64 -4.06
CA GLY A 138 -5.95 -1.73 -5.18
C GLY A 138 -4.87 -0.65 -5.10
N ALA A 139 -5.26 0.59 -4.79
CA ALA A 139 -4.33 1.71 -4.62
C ALA A 139 -3.40 1.50 -3.41
N LEU A 140 -3.94 0.96 -2.32
CA LEU A 140 -3.21 0.60 -1.11
C LEU A 140 -2.13 -0.44 -1.44
N LEU A 141 -2.47 -1.55 -2.11
CA LEU A 141 -1.52 -2.63 -2.40
C LEU A 141 -0.33 -2.17 -3.25
N VAL A 142 -0.56 -1.37 -4.29
CA VAL A 142 0.53 -0.83 -5.12
C VAL A 142 1.46 0.07 -4.31
N THR A 143 0.88 0.95 -3.50
CA THR A 143 1.63 1.85 -2.62
C THR A 143 2.35 1.08 -1.51
N LEU A 144 1.76 -0.03 -1.04
CA LEU A 144 2.29 -0.96 -0.05
C LEU A 144 3.61 -1.57 -0.46
N PHE A 145 3.61 -2.27 -1.59
CA PHE A 145 4.82 -2.94 -2.06
C PHE A 145 5.94 -1.96 -2.38
N ALA A 146 5.58 -0.82 -2.99
CA ALA A 146 6.58 0.16 -3.38
C ALA A 146 7.15 0.94 -2.18
N GLY A 147 6.30 1.33 -1.22
CA GLY A 147 6.75 1.91 0.05
C GLY A 147 7.57 0.94 0.91
N PHE A 148 7.22 -0.35 0.91
CA PHE A 148 8.00 -1.36 1.64
C PHE A 148 9.45 -1.45 1.14
N THR A 149 9.66 -1.36 -0.17
CA THR A 149 11.03 -1.36 -0.73
C THR A 149 11.84 -0.10 -0.41
N GLU A 150 11.17 1.04 -0.22
CA GLU A 150 11.81 2.32 0.09
C GLU A 150 12.15 2.48 1.59
N TYR A 151 11.32 1.91 2.47
CA TYR A 151 11.43 2.11 3.91
C TYR A 151 12.24 1.04 4.65
N MET A 152 12.57 -0.07 3.99
CA MET A 152 13.25 -1.19 4.67
C MET A 152 14.76 -1.12 4.52
N PRO A 153 15.52 -1.08 5.63
CA PRO A 153 16.99 -1.04 5.58
C PRO A 153 17.52 -2.34 4.96
N GLY A 154 18.45 -2.21 4.00
CA GLY A 154 18.96 -3.32 3.21
C GLY A 154 19.57 -4.46 4.03
N ARG A 155 20.11 -4.14 5.21
CA ARG A 155 20.72 -5.10 6.14
C ARG A 155 19.73 -6.05 6.82
N ASN A 156 18.53 -5.57 7.17
CA ASN A 156 17.52 -6.33 7.92
C ASN A 156 16.23 -6.57 7.11
N ARG A 157 16.24 -6.31 5.79
CA ARG A 157 15.09 -6.45 4.88
C ARG A 157 14.38 -7.81 5.00
N GLY A 158 15.14 -8.89 5.20
CA GLY A 158 14.60 -10.24 5.35
C GLY A 158 13.75 -10.38 6.61
N THR A 159 14.27 -9.95 7.76
CA THR A 159 13.55 -9.99 9.04
C THR A 159 12.29 -9.13 9.02
N TRP A 160 12.36 -7.93 8.45
CA TRP A 160 11.17 -7.08 8.33
C TRP A 160 10.14 -7.65 7.36
N SER A 161 10.58 -8.23 6.24
CA SER A 161 9.70 -8.93 5.30
C SER A 161 9.03 -10.14 5.93
N SER A 162 9.77 -10.95 6.70
CA SER A 162 9.19 -12.07 7.46
C SER A 162 8.16 -11.60 8.49
N ARG A 163 8.39 -10.47 9.18
CA ARG A 163 7.41 -9.92 10.13
C ARG A 163 6.14 -9.41 9.44
N VAL A 164 6.28 -8.71 8.31
CA VAL A 164 5.13 -8.27 7.49
C VAL A 164 4.37 -9.47 6.95
N SER A 165 5.08 -10.48 6.43
CA SER A 165 4.50 -11.70 5.87
C SER A 165 3.79 -12.52 6.93
N PHE A 166 4.33 -12.60 8.15
CA PHE A 166 3.66 -13.26 9.27
C PHE A 166 2.33 -12.58 9.60
N ILE A 167 2.30 -11.24 9.65
CA ILE A 167 1.06 -10.50 9.93
C ILE A 167 0.04 -10.70 8.83
N GLY A 168 0.45 -10.62 7.56
CA GLY A 168 -0.47 -10.79 6.42
C GLY A 168 -0.94 -12.22 6.17
N ASN A 169 -0.24 -13.24 6.68
CA ASN A 169 -0.68 -14.65 6.59
C ASN A 169 -1.39 -15.13 7.86
N TRP A 170 -1.20 -14.47 9.00
CA TRP A 170 -1.90 -14.78 10.24
C TRP A 170 -3.28 -14.10 10.31
N SER A 171 -3.42 -12.91 9.72
CA SER A 171 -4.74 -12.30 9.46
C SER A 171 -5.55 -13.22 8.57
#